data_AF-A0AB34KWB6-F1
#
_entry.id   AF-A0AB34KWB6-F1
#
_cell.length_a   1.000
_cell.length_b   1.000
_cell.length_c   1.000
_cell.angle_alpha   90.00
_cell.angle_beta   90.00
_cell.angle_gamma   90.00
#
_symmetry.space_group_name_H-M   'P 1'
#
loop_
_entity.id
_entity.type
_entity.pdbx_description
1 polymer ?
#
loop_
_entity_poly.entity_id
_entity_poly.type
_entity_poly.pdbx_seq_one_letter_code
_entity_poly.pdbx_strand_id
1 'polypeptide(L)'
;MPSSPTQVPLPPTPTTAEQSFPSSSSNPYTNLSRSGGDSDEMVFGPIPDREYHAGFMRKAIDMAELALRSDETPVGCVFVRDGEVIGRGINGTNASLNGTRHAEFVALSEIMSRHHPSVLHETDLYVTVEPCIMCASALRQFGIRSVYFGCLNDRFGGTGGVMTVHMDEGVDRPFPVYGGLYREEAIMLLRRFYVQENDKAPEPKPKKNRELKTEILPVGVPTTPGSGNTPVAGTPPVATPAVDTPVTEAPPGEKPTG
;
A
#
# COMPACT_ATOMS: atom_id res chain seq x y z
N MET A 1 -46.13 13.67 33.29
CA MET A 1 -46.27 13.62 31.83
C MET A 1 -44.88 13.79 31.23
N PRO A 2 -44.20 12.74 30.74
CA PRO A 2 -42.89 12.91 30.12
C PRO A 2 -43.08 13.40 28.68
N SER A 3 -42.43 14.52 28.35
CA SER A 3 -42.44 15.13 27.02
C SER A 3 -41.71 14.24 26.00
N SER A 4 -42.37 13.96 24.88
CA SER A 4 -41.82 13.16 23.78
C SER A 4 -40.57 13.81 23.17
N PRO A 5 -39.55 13.03 22.77
CA PRO A 5 -38.36 13.58 22.13
C PRO A 5 -38.70 14.09 20.72
N THR A 6 -38.27 15.32 20.42
CA THR A 6 -38.42 15.94 19.10
C THR A 6 -37.52 15.22 18.10
N GLN A 7 -38.13 14.61 17.07
CA GLN A 7 -37.41 13.99 15.96
C GLN A 7 -36.74 15.09 15.12
N VAL A 8 -35.41 15.07 15.04
CA VAL A 8 -34.64 15.91 14.12
C VAL A 8 -34.70 15.25 12.73
N PRO A 9 -35.08 15.96 11.66
CA PRO A 9 -35.12 15.38 10.32
C PRO A 9 -33.72 15.00 9.84
N LEU A 10 -33.59 13.81 9.25
CA LEU A 10 -32.36 13.40 8.56
C LEU A 10 -32.10 14.32 7.35
N PRO A 11 -30.82 14.67 7.06
CA PRO A 11 -30.48 15.42 5.87
C PRO A 11 -30.84 14.62 4.61
N PRO A 12 -31.22 15.32 3.51
CA PRO A 12 -31.54 14.64 2.27
C PRO A 12 -30.33 13.86 1.74
N THR A 13 -30.59 12.64 1.28
CA THR A 13 -29.62 11.82 0.55
C THR A 13 -29.10 12.61 -0.66
N PRO A 14 -27.78 12.74 -0.86
CA PRO A 14 -27.25 13.41 -2.04
C PRO A 14 -27.69 12.65 -3.29
N THR A 15 -28.36 13.35 -4.20
CA THR A 15 -28.73 12.84 -5.52
C THR A 15 -27.47 12.43 -6.26
N THR A 16 -27.35 11.15 -6.58
CA THR A 16 -26.28 10.60 -7.41
C THR A 16 -26.36 11.28 -8.77
N ALA A 17 -25.48 12.23 -9.05
CA ALA A 17 -25.23 12.64 -10.42
C ALA A 17 -24.63 11.44 -11.15
N GLU A 18 -25.37 10.84 -12.08
CA GLU A 18 -24.82 9.87 -13.03
C GLU A 18 -23.76 10.59 -13.87
N GLN A 19 -22.49 10.41 -13.48
CA GLN A 19 -21.38 10.71 -14.36
C GLN A 19 -21.32 9.60 -15.41
N SER A 20 -21.72 9.93 -16.64
CA SER A 20 -21.61 9.03 -17.78
C SER A 20 -20.13 8.86 -18.15
N PHE A 21 -19.58 7.67 -17.92
CA PHE A 21 -18.20 7.32 -18.29
C PHE A 21 -18.17 6.58 -19.64
N PRO A 22 -17.09 6.76 -20.44
CA PRO A 22 -16.98 6.15 -21.76
C PRO A 22 -16.90 4.63 -21.69
N SER A 23 -17.58 3.97 -22.62
CA SER A 23 -17.64 2.51 -22.75
C SER A 23 -16.38 1.97 -23.42
N SER A 24 -15.36 1.62 -22.63
CA SER A 24 -14.39 0.58 -23.01
C SER A 24 -14.54 -0.59 -22.04
N SER A 25 -14.26 -1.81 -22.52
CA SER A 25 -14.38 -3.10 -21.81
C SER A 25 -13.45 -3.27 -20.59
N SER A 26 -13.02 -2.17 -19.98
CA SER A 26 -12.14 -2.06 -18.82
C SER A 26 -12.98 -1.78 -17.58
N ASN A 27 -12.64 -2.42 -16.46
CA ASN A 27 -13.25 -2.14 -15.16
C ASN A 27 -13.19 -0.63 -14.87
N PRO A 28 -14.34 0.05 -14.63
CA PRO A 28 -14.38 1.51 -14.50
C PRO A 28 -13.62 2.03 -13.27
N TYR A 29 -13.30 1.15 -12.32
CA TYR A 29 -12.59 1.51 -11.10
C TYR A 29 -11.07 1.33 -11.18
N THR A 30 -10.53 0.82 -12.29
CA THR A 30 -9.07 0.68 -12.43
C THR A 30 -8.63 0.84 -13.88
N ASN A 31 -7.55 1.58 -14.10
CA ASN A 31 -6.90 1.62 -15.40
C ASN A 31 -5.89 0.46 -15.60
N LEU A 32 -5.82 -0.54 -14.73
CA LEU A 32 -4.88 -1.65 -14.85
C LEU A 32 -5.53 -2.88 -15.48
N SER A 33 -4.91 -3.45 -16.53
CA SER A 33 -5.37 -4.68 -17.18
C SER A 33 -4.25 -5.70 -17.36
N ARG A 34 -4.55 -7.00 -17.20
CA ARG A 34 -3.67 -8.10 -17.60
C ARG A 34 -3.84 -8.38 -19.09
N SER A 35 -2.76 -8.45 -19.87
CA SER A 35 -2.83 -8.84 -21.29
C SER A 35 -3.18 -10.33 -21.41
N GLY A 36 -4.17 -10.66 -22.25
CA GLY A 36 -4.53 -12.04 -22.55
C GLY A 36 -3.47 -12.73 -23.42
N GLY A 37 -2.51 -13.39 -22.78
CA GLY A 37 -1.47 -14.22 -23.36
C GLY A 37 -0.75 -14.97 -22.23
N ASP A 38 0.08 -15.96 -22.55
CA ASP A 38 0.82 -16.80 -21.59
C ASP A 38 1.79 -15.99 -20.66
N SER A 39 1.88 -14.67 -20.86
CA SER A 39 2.59 -13.70 -20.02
C SER A 39 1.64 -12.98 -19.05
N ASP A 40 1.98 -13.00 -17.76
CA ASP A 40 1.31 -12.26 -16.67
C ASP A 40 1.58 -10.73 -16.74
N GLU A 41 1.50 -10.15 -17.93
CA GLU A 41 1.87 -8.77 -18.22
C GLU A 41 0.73 -7.80 -17.86
N MET A 42 1.04 -6.84 -16.97
CA MET A 42 0.14 -5.77 -16.55
C MET A 42 0.34 -4.55 -17.45
N VAL A 43 -0.74 -3.86 -17.82
CA VAL A 43 -0.69 -2.65 -18.66
C VAL A 43 -1.55 -1.56 -18.04
N PHE A 44 -1.02 -0.34 -17.99
CA PHE A 44 -1.78 0.85 -17.60
C PHE A 44 -2.53 1.43 -18.80
N GLY A 45 -3.84 1.53 -18.68
CA GLY A 45 -4.74 2.23 -19.58
C GLY A 45 -4.65 3.75 -19.44
N PRO A 46 -5.41 4.48 -20.27
CA PRO A 46 -5.35 5.94 -20.32
C PRO A 46 -5.77 6.60 -18.99
N ILE A 47 -5.15 7.75 -18.70
CA ILE A 47 -5.50 8.60 -17.56
C ILE A 47 -6.19 9.86 -18.12
N PRO A 48 -7.43 10.18 -17.70
CA PRO A 48 -8.10 11.43 -18.07
C PRO A 48 -7.26 12.63 -17.67
N ASP A 49 -7.18 13.70 -18.47
CA ASP A 49 -6.41 14.92 -18.15
C ASP A 49 -5.02 14.64 -17.53
N ARG A 50 -4.22 13.82 -18.22
CA ARG A 50 -2.94 13.31 -17.71
C ARG A 50 -1.98 14.42 -17.28
N GLU A 51 -1.98 15.56 -17.96
CA GLU A 51 -1.07 16.68 -17.67
C GLU A 51 -1.42 17.34 -16.33
N TYR A 52 -2.71 17.58 -16.06
CA TYR A 52 -3.18 18.06 -14.78
C TYR A 52 -2.73 17.15 -13.62
N HIS A 53 -2.96 15.84 -13.75
CA HIS A 53 -2.56 14.87 -12.74
C HIS A 53 -1.04 14.73 -12.60
N ALA A 54 -0.29 14.88 -13.68
CA ALA A 54 1.17 14.89 -13.65
C ALA A 54 1.70 16.06 -12.80
N GLY A 55 1.06 17.22 -12.82
CA GLY A 55 1.43 18.35 -11.97
C GLY A 55 1.38 18.02 -10.47
N PHE A 56 0.38 17.27 -10.01
CA PHE A 56 0.28 16.85 -8.61
C PHE A 56 1.15 15.63 -8.28
N MET A 57 1.28 14.67 -9.20
CA MET A 57 2.20 13.56 -9.01
C MET A 57 3.65 14.04 -8.87
N ARG A 58 4.04 15.12 -9.57
CA ARG A 58 5.34 15.77 -9.37
C ARG A 58 5.55 16.20 -7.91
N LYS A 59 4.53 16.78 -7.26
CA LYS A 59 4.58 17.13 -5.83
C LYS A 59 4.70 15.90 -4.93
N ALA A 60 4.06 14.78 -5.30
CA ALA A 60 4.24 13.52 -4.57
C ALA A 60 5.67 12.95 -4.73
N ILE A 61 6.28 13.10 -5.91
CA ILE A 61 7.69 12.76 -6.15
C ILE A 61 8.60 13.63 -5.26
N ASP A 62 8.36 14.93 -5.15
CA ASP A 62 9.13 15.82 -4.25
C ASP A 62 9.06 15.35 -2.78
N MET A 63 7.88 14.88 -2.34
CA MET A 63 7.71 14.27 -1.02
C MET A 63 8.49 12.94 -0.90
N ALA A 64 8.48 12.10 -1.92
CA ALA A 64 9.25 10.85 -1.92
C ALA A 64 10.76 11.09 -1.87
N GLU A 65 11.25 12.14 -2.51
CA GLU A 65 12.64 12.57 -2.36
C GLU A 65 12.95 13.06 -0.94
N LEU A 66 12.02 13.77 -0.31
CA LEU A 66 12.16 14.18 1.09
C LEU A 66 12.25 12.96 2.02
N ALA A 67 11.41 11.94 1.79
CA ALA A 67 11.48 10.67 2.51
C ALA A 67 12.86 10.01 2.35
N LEU A 68 13.37 9.93 1.11
CA LEU A 68 14.69 9.38 0.82
C LEU A 68 15.81 10.12 1.57
N ARG A 69 15.77 11.46 1.60
CA ARG A 69 16.74 12.29 2.34
C ARG A 69 16.61 12.17 3.85
N SER A 70 15.51 11.61 4.34
CA SER A 70 15.20 11.44 5.77
C SER A 70 15.41 10.00 6.24
N ASP A 71 16.13 9.18 5.47
CA ASP A 71 16.35 7.75 5.72
C ASP A 71 15.04 6.94 5.87
N GLU A 72 13.99 7.34 5.16
CA GLU A 72 12.71 6.64 5.09
C GLU A 72 12.50 6.00 3.72
N THR A 73 11.65 4.96 3.67
CA THR A 73 11.23 4.36 2.40
C THR A 73 10.66 5.48 1.51
N PRO A 74 11.10 5.63 0.25
CA PRO A 74 10.81 6.80 -0.57
C PRO A 74 9.41 6.74 -1.19
N VAL A 75 8.41 6.73 -0.33
CA VAL A 75 7.00 6.84 -0.67
C VAL A 75 6.53 8.21 -0.18
N GLY A 76 6.01 8.99 -1.12
CA GLY A 76 5.47 10.31 -0.89
C GLY A 76 4.08 10.43 -1.47
N CYS A 77 3.23 11.24 -0.84
CA CYS A 77 1.90 11.49 -1.35
C CYS A 77 1.42 12.92 -1.07
N VAL A 78 0.43 13.33 -1.86
CA VAL A 78 -0.35 14.57 -1.67
C VAL A 78 -1.83 14.28 -1.88
N PHE A 79 -2.67 14.90 -1.06
CA PHE A 79 -4.13 14.90 -1.19
C PHE A 79 -4.58 16.25 -1.74
N VAL A 80 -5.40 16.23 -2.78
CA VAL A 80 -5.79 17.43 -3.54
C VAL A 80 -7.30 17.56 -3.61
N ARG A 81 -7.81 18.73 -3.26
CA ARG A 81 -9.21 19.12 -3.40
C ARG A 81 -9.27 20.47 -4.09
N ASP A 82 -10.11 20.59 -5.11
CA ASP A 82 -10.31 21.83 -5.88
C ASP A 82 -9.00 22.46 -6.40
N GLY A 83 -8.06 21.62 -6.85
CA GLY A 83 -6.74 22.04 -7.35
C GLY A 83 -5.73 22.42 -6.27
N GLU A 84 -6.10 22.35 -4.99
CA GLU A 84 -5.24 22.70 -3.86
C GLU A 84 -4.83 21.47 -3.05
N VAL A 85 -3.57 21.46 -2.60
CA VAL A 85 -3.05 20.38 -1.75
C VAL A 85 -3.50 20.61 -0.32
N ILE A 86 -4.38 19.75 0.19
CA ILE A 86 -4.92 19.82 1.55
C ILE A 86 -4.18 18.93 2.55
N GLY A 87 -3.33 18.00 2.10
CA GLY A 87 -2.51 17.14 2.96
C GLY A 87 -1.32 16.56 2.23
N ARG A 88 -0.23 16.30 2.96
CA ARG A 88 1.03 15.75 2.43
C ARG A 88 1.57 14.67 3.35
N GLY A 89 2.24 13.69 2.77
CA GLY A 89 2.74 12.55 3.53
C GLY A 89 4.04 12.01 2.98
N ILE A 90 4.92 11.60 3.88
CA ILE A 90 6.05 10.72 3.62
C ILE A 90 5.94 9.50 4.52
N ASN A 91 6.53 8.38 4.10
CA ASN A 91 6.69 7.25 5.01
C ASN A 91 7.48 7.68 6.26
N GLY A 92 7.05 7.21 7.43
CA GLY A 92 7.62 7.58 8.73
C GLY A 92 7.81 6.40 9.67
N THR A 93 7.96 5.18 9.12
CA THR A 93 8.02 3.93 9.89
C THR A 93 9.30 3.82 10.72
N ASN A 94 10.43 4.29 10.19
CA ASN A 94 11.72 4.25 10.88
C ASN A 94 11.74 5.26 12.04
N ALA A 95 11.32 6.50 11.79
CA ALA A 95 11.33 7.55 12.81
C ALA A 95 10.34 7.28 13.95
N SER A 96 9.20 6.66 13.65
CA SER A 96 8.14 6.40 14.64
C SER A 96 8.21 5.03 15.31
N LEU A 97 9.04 4.10 14.79
CA LEU A 97 9.04 2.69 15.15
C LEU A 97 7.64 2.03 15.04
N ASN A 98 6.81 2.54 14.12
CA ASN A 98 5.45 2.09 13.93
C ASN A 98 5.21 1.74 12.46
N GLY A 99 4.93 0.46 12.20
CA GLY A 99 4.69 -0.08 10.86
C GLY A 99 3.46 0.48 10.14
N THR A 100 2.55 1.20 10.83
CA THR A 100 1.36 1.78 10.19
C THR A 100 1.59 3.21 9.66
N ARG A 101 2.76 3.81 9.93
CA ARG A 101 3.06 5.21 9.60
C ARG A 101 3.50 5.38 8.13
N HIS A 102 2.66 4.91 7.22
CA HIS A 102 2.81 5.09 5.78
C HIS A 102 2.46 6.52 5.36
N ALA A 103 2.94 6.94 4.18
CA ALA A 103 2.71 8.27 3.64
C ALA A 103 1.22 8.67 3.66
N GLU A 104 0.34 7.77 3.23
CA GLU A 104 -1.11 7.98 3.21
C GLU A 104 -1.67 8.26 4.61
N PHE A 105 -1.28 7.48 5.62
CA PHE A 105 -1.73 7.68 7.01
C PHE A 105 -1.17 8.97 7.63
N VAL A 106 0.06 9.34 7.28
CA VAL A 106 0.66 10.62 7.73
C VAL A 106 -0.13 11.80 7.16
N ALA A 107 -0.42 11.78 5.86
CA ALA A 107 -1.22 12.82 5.22
C ALA A 107 -2.68 12.85 5.72
N LEU A 108 -3.32 11.68 5.88
CA LEU A 108 -4.66 11.58 6.45
C LEU A 108 -4.71 12.20 7.85
N SER A 109 -3.71 11.93 8.70
CA SER A 109 -3.61 12.55 10.03
C SER A 109 -3.54 14.08 9.95
N GLU A 110 -2.75 14.62 9.00
CA GLU A 110 -2.66 16.06 8.74
C GLU A 110 -4.00 16.67 8.29
N ILE A 111 -4.76 15.95 7.46
CA ILE A 111 -6.09 16.37 6.97
C ILE A 111 -7.10 16.36 8.12
N MET A 112 -7.17 15.27 8.89
CA MET A 112 -8.13 15.11 9.99
C MET A 112 -7.91 16.11 11.12
N SER A 113 -6.71 16.67 11.25
CA SER A 113 -6.43 17.75 12.22
C SER A 113 -7.10 19.09 11.88
N ARG A 114 -7.54 19.28 10.61
CA ARG A 114 -8.06 20.56 10.09
C ARG A 114 -9.42 20.45 9.42
N HIS A 115 -9.79 19.26 8.97
CA HIS A 115 -10.98 19.01 8.18
C HIS A 115 -11.76 17.82 8.72
N HIS A 116 -13.09 17.88 8.55
CA HIS A 116 -13.93 16.73 8.82
C HIS A 116 -13.66 15.61 7.78
N PRO A 117 -13.71 14.31 8.15
CA PRO A 117 -13.38 13.20 7.24
C PRO A 117 -14.11 13.21 5.90
N SER A 118 -15.34 13.73 5.85
CA SER A 118 -16.14 13.85 4.63
C SER A 118 -15.47 14.67 3.51
N VAL A 119 -14.43 15.46 3.81
CA VAL A 119 -13.62 16.15 2.80
C VAL A 119 -13.03 15.18 1.77
N LEU A 120 -12.76 13.94 2.17
CA LEU A 120 -12.10 12.94 1.33
C LEU A 120 -12.98 12.47 0.17
N HIS A 121 -14.30 12.60 0.28
CA HIS A 121 -15.24 12.31 -0.81
C HIS A 121 -15.03 13.18 -2.05
N GLU A 122 -14.35 14.32 -1.88
CA GLU A 122 -14.04 15.28 -2.93
C GLU A 122 -12.53 15.45 -3.16
N THR A 123 -11.73 14.52 -2.63
CA THR A 123 -10.26 14.62 -2.63
C THR A 123 -9.62 13.51 -3.45
N ASP A 124 -8.68 13.88 -4.32
CA ASP A 124 -7.83 12.92 -5.04
C ASP A 124 -6.53 12.70 -4.28
N LEU A 125 -6.09 11.44 -4.23
CA LEU A 125 -4.76 11.07 -3.75
C LEU A 125 -3.80 10.92 -4.93
N TYR A 126 -2.60 11.50 -4.81
CA TYR A 126 -1.46 11.22 -5.67
C TYR A 126 -0.35 10.62 -4.83
N VAL A 127 0.10 9.41 -5.14
CA VAL A 127 1.11 8.68 -4.37
C VAL A 127 2.15 8.02 -5.28
N THR A 128 3.43 8.04 -4.91
CA THR A 128 4.49 7.55 -5.81
C THR A 128 4.46 6.04 -6.05
N VAL A 129 3.97 5.28 -5.08
CA VAL A 129 3.86 3.81 -5.12
C VAL A 129 2.42 3.42 -4.88
N GLU A 130 1.94 2.39 -5.57
CA GLU A 130 0.61 1.81 -5.38
C GLU A 130 0.31 1.58 -3.87
N PRO A 131 -0.85 2.08 -3.37
CA PRO A 131 -1.23 1.90 -1.98
C PRO A 131 -1.20 0.43 -1.57
N CYS A 132 -0.65 0.15 -0.39
CA CYS A 132 -0.72 -1.22 0.13
C CYS A 132 -2.15 -1.58 0.56
N ILE A 133 -2.42 -2.87 0.81
CA ILE A 133 -3.73 -3.38 1.30
C ILE A 133 -4.28 -2.54 2.46
N MET A 134 -3.44 -2.21 3.45
CA MET A 134 -3.83 -1.39 4.61
C MET A 134 -4.28 0.02 4.20
N CYS A 135 -3.49 0.69 3.35
CA CYS A 135 -3.79 2.06 2.93
C CYS A 135 -5.00 2.10 2.00
N ALA A 136 -5.10 1.16 1.06
CA ALA A 136 -6.25 0.99 0.18
C ALA A 136 -7.55 0.78 0.98
N SER A 137 -7.52 -0.08 2.01
CA SER A 137 -8.68 -0.29 2.88
C SER A 137 -9.08 0.97 3.65
N ALA A 138 -8.12 1.71 4.21
CA ALA A 138 -8.39 2.95 4.92
C ALA A 138 -9.01 4.02 4.00
N LEU A 139 -8.44 4.21 2.80
CA LEU A 139 -8.96 5.13 1.79
C LEU A 139 -10.40 4.79 1.38
N ARG A 140 -10.72 3.49 1.34
CA ARG A 140 -12.07 3.00 1.05
C ARG A 140 -13.07 3.36 2.15
N GLN A 141 -12.71 3.10 3.41
CA GLN A 141 -13.53 3.42 4.58
C GLN A 141 -13.76 4.94 4.74
N PHE A 142 -12.78 5.75 4.34
CA PHE A 142 -12.92 7.20 4.32
C PHE A 142 -13.62 7.76 3.07
N GLY A 143 -13.93 6.91 2.09
CA GLY A 143 -14.64 7.29 0.87
C GLY A 143 -13.84 8.24 -0.04
N ILE A 144 -12.54 7.99 -0.27
CA ILE A 144 -11.73 8.83 -1.16
C ILE A 144 -12.36 8.98 -2.56
N ARG A 145 -12.21 10.15 -3.20
CA ARG A 145 -12.74 10.37 -4.56
C ARG A 145 -12.04 9.51 -5.61
N SER A 146 -10.71 9.54 -5.64
CA SER A 146 -9.89 8.85 -6.64
C SER A 146 -8.44 8.71 -6.17
N VAL A 147 -7.73 7.72 -6.71
CA VAL A 147 -6.29 7.51 -6.43
C VAL A 147 -5.49 7.46 -7.72
N TYR A 148 -4.39 8.20 -7.76
CA TYR A 148 -3.40 8.22 -8.82
C TYR A 148 -2.06 7.75 -8.26
N PHE A 149 -1.40 6.81 -8.93
CA PHE A 149 -0.11 6.31 -8.47
C PHE A 149 0.96 6.18 -9.56
N GLY A 150 2.22 6.13 -9.13
CA GLY A 150 3.36 5.99 -10.02
C GLY A 150 3.65 4.56 -10.45
N CYS A 151 4.32 3.79 -9.59
CA CYS A 151 4.67 2.40 -9.86
C CYS A 151 3.84 1.41 -9.02
N LEU A 152 3.75 0.16 -9.49
CA LEU A 152 3.08 -0.93 -8.78
C LEU A 152 3.80 -1.28 -7.47
N ASN A 153 3.05 -1.92 -6.59
CA ASN A 153 3.55 -2.49 -5.35
C ASN A 153 3.44 -4.02 -5.42
N ASP A 154 4.49 -4.65 -5.94
CA ASP A 154 4.52 -6.08 -6.25
C ASP A 154 4.37 -7.00 -5.03
N ARG A 155 4.56 -6.47 -3.81
CA ARG A 155 4.51 -7.26 -2.57
C ARG A 155 3.24 -7.06 -1.77
N PHE A 156 2.68 -5.85 -1.78
CA PHE A 156 1.61 -5.48 -0.86
C PHE A 156 0.49 -4.67 -1.53
N GLY A 157 0.52 -4.51 -2.86
CA GLY A 157 -0.41 -3.66 -3.61
C GLY A 157 -1.87 -4.02 -3.38
N GLY A 158 -2.65 -3.05 -2.89
CA GLY A 158 -4.06 -3.20 -2.56
C GLY A 158 -5.01 -2.72 -3.66
N THR A 159 -4.49 -2.22 -4.78
CA THR A 159 -5.30 -1.62 -5.86
C THR A 159 -5.12 -2.31 -7.22
N GLY A 160 -4.63 -3.54 -7.23
CA GLY A 160 -4.42 -4.35 -8.44
C GLY A 160 -3.10 -5.12 -8.47
N GLY A 161 -2.08 -4.68 -7.70
CA GLY A 161 -0.78 -5.35 -7.67
C GLY A 161 -0.83 -6.75 -7.04
N VAL A 162 -1.46 -6.88 -5.87
CA VAL A 162 -1.65 -8.17 -5.16
C VAL A 162 -3.13 -8.45 -4.90
N MET A 163 -3.84 -7.44 -4.42
CA MET A 163 -5.28 -7.50 -4.14
C MET A 163 -5.98 -6.30 -4.78
N THR A 164 -7.30 -6.41 -4.95
CA THR A 164 -8.15 -5.35 -5.50
C THR A 164 -9.09 -4.78 -4.45
N VAL A 165 -8.54 -4.41 -3.29
CA VAL A 165 -9.30 -3.90 -2.13
C VAL A 165 -10.12 -2.67 -2.50
N HIS A 166 -9.65 -1.80 -3.39
CA HIS A 166 -10.39 -0.62 -3.87
C HIS A 166 -11.75 -0.91 -4.53
N MET A 167 -12.00 -2.15 -5.00
CA MET A 167 -13.19 -2.50 -5.77
C MET A 167 -13.92 -3.77 -5.30
N ASP A 168 -13.42 -4.43 -4.24
CA ASP A 168 -14.00 -5.67 -3.70
C ASP A 168 -15.42 -5.45 -3.15
N GLU A 169 -16.46 -6.07 -3.72
CA GLU A 169 -17.85 -5.82 -3.32
C GLU A 169 -18.17 -6.05 -1.82
N GLY A 170 -17.32 -6.77 -1.08
CA GLY A 170 -17.49 -7.02 0.36
C GLY A 170 -17.08 -5.89 1.31
N VAL A 171 -16.59 -4.75 0.81
CA VAL A 171 -16.20 -3.57 1.63
C VAL A 171 -16.97 -2.32 1.15
N ASP A 172 -16.76 -1.17 1.81
CA ASP A 172 -17.36 0.15 1.53
C ASP A 172 -17.34 0.58 0.04
N ARG A 173 -17.93 1.72 -0.30
CA ARG A 173 -18.03 2.17 -1.71
C ARG A 173 -16.66 2.10 -2.45
N PRO A 174 -16.61 1.55 -3.67
CA PRO A 174 -15.37 1.48 -4.44
C PRO A 174 -14.91 2.87 -4.90
N PHE A 175 -13.62 2.99 -5.23
CA PHE A 175 -13.03 4.22 -5.78
C PHE A 175 -12.17 3.91 -7.02
N PRO A 176 -12.11 4.83 -8.00
CA PRO A 176 -11.30 4.66 -9.18
C PRO A 176 -9.80 4.84 -8.90
N VAL A 177 -8.98 4.04 -9.58
CA VAL A 177 -7.51 4.06 -9.48
C VAL A 177 -6.83 4.19 -10.85
N TYR A 178 -5.79 5.01 -10.90
CA TYR A 178 -5.03 5.32 -12.11
C TYR A 178 -3.52 5.20 -11.86
N GLY A 179 -2.88 4.18 -12.40
CA GLY A 179 -1.45 3.95 -12.26
C GLY A 179 -0.62 4.42 -13.46
N GLY A 180 0.69 4.57 -13.25
CA GLY A 180 1.68 4.81 -14.30
C GLY A 180 2.23 6.24 -14.39
N LEU A 181 1.81 7.17 -13.53
CA LEU A 181 2.30 8.56 -13.54
C LEU A 181 3.70 8.65 -12.93
N TYR A 182 4.72 9.03 -13.71
CA TYR A 182 6.11 9.06 -13.24
C TYR A 182 6.59 7.71 -12.68
N ARG A 183 6.08 6.61 -13.23
CA ARG A 183 6.45 5.23 -12.86
C ARG A 183 7.95 5.03 -12.75
N GLU A 184 8.68 5.45 -13.77
CA GLU A 184 10.13 5.23 -13.86
C GLU A 184 10.88 5.92 -12.72
N GLU A 185 10.54 7.18 -12.46
CA GLU A 185 11.12 7.94 -11.36
C GLU A 185 10.80 7.32 -9.99
N ALA A 186 9.55 6.89 -9.78
CA ALA A 186 9.14 6.21 -8.55
C ALA A 186 9.93 4.90 -8.31
N ILE A 187 10.14 4.10 -9.37
CA ILE A 187 10.97 2.89 -9.31
C ILE A 187 12.42 3.24 -8.98
N MET A 188 12.98 4.29 -9.62
CA MET A 188 14.35 4.71 -9.34
C MET A 188 14.55 5.15 -7.90
N LEU A 189 13.59 5.86 -7.31
CA LEU A 189 13.63 6.24 -5.90
C LEU A 189 13.70 5.01 -4.99
N LEU A 190 12.80 4.03 -5.18
CA LEU A 190 12.83 2.77 -4.42
C LEU A 190 14.16 2.02 -4.58
N ARG A 191 14.69 1.94 -5.81
CA ARG A 191 15.98 1.27 -6.06
C ARG A 191 17.13 1.99 -5.36
N ARG A 192 17.16 3.32 -5.37
CA ARG A 192 18.16 4.13 -4.64
C ARG A 192 18.14 3.82 -3.14
N PHE A 193 16.96 3.72 -2.54
CA PHE A 193 16.81 3.35 -1.13
C PHE A 193 17.34 1.94 -0.81
N TYR A 194 17.02 0.92 -1.62
CA TYR A 194 17.45 -0.45 -1.32
C TYR A 194 18.94 -0.75 -1.58
N VAL A 195 19.60 0.08 -2.40
CA VAL A 195 21.05 0.03 -2.62
C VAL A 195 21.81 0.67 -1.45
N GLN A 196 21.22 1.62 -0.73
CA GLN A 196 21.83 2.15 0.50
C GLN A 196 22.08 1.02 1.52
N GLU A 197 23.21 1.12 2.21
CA GLU A 197 23.54 0.22 3.30
C GLU A 197 22.65 0.56 4.51
N ASN A 198 22.15 -0.47 5.19
CA ASN A 198 21.39 -0.26 6.41
C ASN A 198 22.37 -0.27 7.59
N ASP A 199 22.96 0.88 7.87
CA ASP A 199 23.92 1.05 8.97
C ASP A 199 23.29 0.81 10.35
N LYS A 200 21.95 0.77 10.42
CA LYS A 200 21.17 0.50 11.64
C LYS A 200 20.91 -1.00 11.86
N ALA A 201 21.33 -1.88 10.94
CA ALA A 201 21.19 -3.33 11.13
C ALA A 201 22.11 -3.84 12.26
N PRO A 202 21.66 -4.76 13.14
CA PRO A 202 22.48 -5.29 14.25
C PRO A 202 23.80 -5.91 13.79
N GLU A 203 23.77 -6.52 12.60
CA GLU A 203 24.95 -6.98 11.87
C GLU A 203 24.87 -6.41 10.45
N PRO A 204 25.53 -5.28 10.16
CA PRO A 204 25.54 -4.70 8.83
C PRO A 204 26.26 -5.67 7.89
N LYS A 205 25.50 -6.38 7.05
CA LYS A 205 26.09 -7.19 5.98
C LYS A 205 26.45 -6.24 4.84
N PRO A 206 27.75 -6.02 4.55
CA PRO A 206 28.16 -5.08 3.52
C PRO A 206 27.59 -5.55 2.17
N LYS A 207 26.84 -4.68 1.48
CA LYS A 207 26.17 -5.02 0.22
C LYS A 207 27.10 -4.77 -0.97
N LYS A 208 28.36 -5.23 -0.88
CA LYS A 208 29.47 -4.89 -1.81
C LYS A 208 29.21 -5.18 -3.30
N ASN A 209 28.22 -5.98 -3.66
CA ASN A 209 27.90 -6.36 -5.04
C ASN A 209 26.53 -5.87 -5.55
N ARG A 210 25.85 -4.94 -4.86
CA ARG A 210 24.51 -4.51 -5.26
C ARG A 210 24.57 -3.26 -6.14
N GLU A 211 24.81 -3.47 -7.43
CA GLU A 211 24.75 -2.40 -8.43
C GLU A 211 23.32 -1.88 -8.61
N LEU A 212 23.18 -0.56 -8.74
CA LEU A 212 21.90 0.08 -9.06
C LEU A 212 21.54 -0.25 -10.50
N LYS A 213 20.59 -1.17 -10.70
CA LYS A 213 20.00 -1.40 -12.01
C LYS A 213 19.25 -0.14 -12.43
N THR A 214 19.69 0.52 -13.50
CA THR A 214 19.03 1.71 -14.06
C THR A 214 17.97 1.34 -15.10
N GLU A 215 18.07 0.16 -15.71
CA GLU A 215 17.10 -0.33 -16.67
C GLU A 215 15.76 -0.63 -15.99
N ILE A 216 14.73 0.11 -16.40
CA ILE A 216 13.36 -0.13 -15.96
C ILE A 216 12.67 -0.85 -17.09
N LEU A 217 12.44 -2.14 -16.88
CA LEU A 217 11.75 -2.95 -17.86
C LEU A 217 10.32 -2.38 -18.05
N PRO A 218 9.77 -2.46 -19.27
CA PRO A 218 8.36 -2.26 -19.49
C PRO A 218 7.56 -3.10 -18.49
N VAL A 219 6.37 -2.63 -18.12
CA VAL A 219 5.46 -3.49 -17.35
C VAL A 219 5.17 -4.69 -18.25
N GLY A 220 5.68 -5.88 -17.91
CA GLY A 220 5.67 -7.03 -18.83
C GLY A 220 6.85 -8.01 -18.77
N VAL A 221 7.89 -7.76 -17.96
CA VAL A 221 8.93 -8.78 -17.72
C VAL A 221 8.74 -9.39 -16.33
N PRO A 222 8.54 -10.72 -16.21
CA PRO A 222 8.56 -11.38 -14.92
C PRO A 222 9.91 -11.10 -14.26
N THR A 223 9.92 -10.40 -13.12
CA THR A 223 11.09 -10.40 -12.26
C THR A 223 11.22 -11.80 -11.71
N THR A 224 12.05 -12.63 -12.37
CA THR A 224 12.51 -13.87 -11.75
C THR A 224 13.09 -13.50 -10.40
N PRO A 225 12.67 -14.11 -9.28
CA PRO A 225 13.30 -13.87 -7.99
C PRO A 225 14.78 -14.17 -8.16
N GLY A 226 15.61 -13.12 -8.08
CA GLY A 226 17.05 -13.27 -8.16
C GLY A 226 17.49 -14.28 -7.12
N SER A 227 18.14 -15.34 -7.60
CA SER A 227 18.86 -16.39 -6.88
C SER A 227 19.38 -15.90 -5.54
N GLY A 228 18.58 -16.12 -4.49
CA GLY A 228 19.11 -16.36 -3.16
C GLY A 228 19.52 -17.82 -3.15
N ASN A 229 20.76 -18.11 -2.77
CA ASN A 229 21.22 -19.46 -2.48
C ASN A 229 20.18 -20.18 -1.59
N THR A 230 19.44 -21.11 -2.18
CA THR A 230 18.71 -22.12 -1.45
C THR A 230 19.76 -23.04 -0.82
N PRO A 231 19.82 -23.22 0.51
CA PRO A 231 20.51 -24.38 1.04
C PRO A 231 19.75 -25.60 0.52
N VAL A 232 20.45 -26.47 -0.20
CA VAL A 232 19.94 -27.78 -0.63
C VAL A 232 19.33 -28.47 0.59
N ALA A 233 18.03 -28.75 0.53
CA ALA A 233 17.35 -29.53 1.55
C ALA A 233 17.96 -30.94 1.55
N GLY A 234 18.74 -31.25 2.59
CA GLY A 234 19.16 -32.60 2.88
C GLY A 234 17.93 -33.46 3.16
N THR A 235 17.87 -34.61 2.51
CA THR A 235 16.87 -35.66 2.68
C THR A 235 16.65 -35.95 4.17
N PRO A 236 15.40 -35.98 4.68
CA PRO A 236 15.16 -36.38 6.06
C PRO A 236 15.47 -37.88 6.23
N PRO A 237 16.15 -38.31 7.32
CA PRO A 237 16.31 -39.72 7.60
C PRO A 237 14.96 -40.34 7.99
N VAL A 238 14.73 -41.55 7.50
CA VAL A 238 13.57 -42.41 7.78
C VAL A 238 13.48 -42.65 9.30
N ALA A 239 12.30 -42.40 9.87
CA ALA A 239 12.02 -42.67 11.28
C ALA A 239 11.96 -44.18 11.55
N THR A 240 12.75 -44.64 12.52
CA THR A 240 12.60 -45.95 13.17
C THR A 240 11.51 -45.88 14.27
N PRO A 241 10.80 -46.99 14.56
CA PRO A 241 9.74 -46.98 15.56
C PRO A 241 10.30 -46.89 16.99
N ALA A 242 9.57 -46.16 17.84
CA ALA A 242 9.89 -45.94 19.24
C ALA A 242 9.80 -47.24 20.07
N VAL A 243 10.77 -47.44 20.96
CA VAL A 243 10.76 -48.46 22.00
C VAL A 243 10.23 -47.81 23.28
N ASP A 244 9.17 -48.40 23.85
CA ASP A 244 8.58 -48.00 25.12
C ASP A 244 9.61 -47.98 26.26
N THR A 245 9.63 -46.89 27.02
CA THR A 245 10.32 -46.81 28.32
C THR A 245 9.29 -46.62 29.43
N PRO A 246 9.43 -47.28 30.60
CA PRO A 246 8.38 -47.28 31.61
C PRO A 246 8.38 -45.98 32.41
N VAL A 247 7.17 -45.53 32.73
CA VAL A 247 6.88 -44.40 33.63
C VAL A 247 7.32 -44.76 35.05
N THR A 248 8.16 -43.94 35.67
CA THR A 248 8.47 -44.00 37.11
C THR A 248 7.58 -42.98 37.84
N GLU A 249 6.79 -43.47 38.79
CA GLU A 249 5.94 -42.66 39.69
C GLU A 249 6.79 -41.76 40.61
N ALA A 250 6.31 -40.54 40.83
CA ALA A 250 6.82 -39.60 41.83
C ALA A 250 6.25 -39.91 43.22
N PRO A 251 7.00 -39.71 44.32
CA PRO A 251 6.52 -39.97 45.67
C PRO A 251 5.60 -38.83 46.18
N PRO A 252 4.69 -39.11 47.13
CA PRO A 252 3.71 -38.13 47.60
C PRO A 252 4.31 -37.15 48.61
N GLY A 253 4.02 -35.86 48.43
CA GLY A 253 4.39 -34.79 49.35
C GLY A 253 3.52 -34.75 50.62
N GLU A 254 4.19 -34.57 51.75
CA GLU A 254 3.62 -34.38 53.09
C GLU A 254 2.75 -33.13 53.21
N LYS A 255 1.66 -33.22 53.98
CA LYS A 255 0.85 -32.08 54.44
C LYS A 255 1.54 -31.38 55.62
N PRO A 256 1.55 -30.05 55.70
CA PRO A 256 1.98 -29.37 56.91
C PRO A 256 0.85 -29.31 57.94
N THR A 257 1.16 -29.79 59.14
CA THR A 257 0.52 -29.46 60.41
C THR A 257 1.25 -28.27 61.04
N GLY A 258 0.52 -27.24 61.47
CA GLY A 258 1.06 -26.10 62.23
C GLY A 258 0.35 -24.80 61.91
#